data_AF-A0A173SEN6-F1
#
_entry.id   AF-A0A173SEN6-F1
#
_cell.length_a   1.000
_cell.length_b   1.000
_cell.length_c   1.000
_cell.angle_alpha   90.00
_cell.angle_beta   90.00
_cell.angle_gamma   90.00
#
_symmetry.space_group_name_H-M   'P 1'
#
loop_
_entity.id
_entity.type
_entity.pdbx_description
1 polymer ?
#
loop_
_entity_poly.entity_id
_entity_poly.type
_entity_poly.pdbx_seq_one_letter_code
_entity_poly.pdbx_strand_id
1 'polypeptide(L)'
;MAEFSKLVITAKGQALIAKMIAGVGNIEFTKVSASSTTYTLSQLEALTALSNVKQTSLISKKTITNNVAIKLEAAFTNTDLTAGYNMKALGLYAKDPDAGEILYAVTIETSGNCYMPPYNGITVSGAYIQLVTTVGNADSVNLKVDPAAVATIGDIQELEAKIADLQAFVGYTDAHIYGVEVDFKNKKFTRLAGAFGKTGGHAFDSVHCFGGRRRCNVTNDGKVVAYYGEGAFSTTGKLAQSVTIESGQYAGTYAAGTPVQVMVEQPKFYYKVVPLETEIVTEGENHGHYTRKIRYYICDEPEAGFKVHPAFVENGNENDYIYLAAFEGSLWDASASAYILDDAQVADFSADMLSSIAAVKPMSGLTQNLTRANTRKLANNRGKGWEQAYAATVAASQLLMLVEYASFNMQSAIGNGAVSKTDDTSSNMAEYTGATATLGNDSGAVTNANSIQTVSYRGEENFWGNIWGWVDGMNIQNPTPFDAAGKFGRLYVADHGFADDTGNAPYQDTGICPCYGEGCISAFGYSENFDWLFVPAEHNGNTAVPVGDYYWNYNAGWRVARLGGKWSDGLISGAFCWYLDDAASYRYRSIGGRSVYIPSKKAA
;
A
#
# COMPACT_ATOMS: atom_id res chain seq x y z
N MET A 1 -36.41 -14.44 12.60
CA MET A 1 -35.89 -13.07 12.78
C MET A 1 -37.09 -12.15 12.97
N ALA A 2 -37.05 -11.18 13.89
CA ALA A 2 -38.14 -10.21 14.04
C ALA A 2 -38.18 -9.29 12.81
N GLU A 3 -39.36 -9.02 12.26
CA GLU A 3 -39.53 -8.12 11.11
C GLU A 3 -40.50 -6.99 11.46
N PHE A 4 -40.12 -5.76 11.15
CA PHE A 4 -40.94 -4.57 11.42
C PHE A 4 -41.43 -3.93 10.12
N SER A 5 -42.63 -3.35 10.15
CA SER A 5 -43.15 -2.56 9.06
C SER A 5 -42.32 -1.30 8.82
N LYS A 6 -42.59 -0.62 7.70
CA LYS A 6 -42.14 0.77 7.54
C LYS A 6 -42.62 1.62 8.72
N LEU A 7 -41.81 2.60 9.10
CA LEU A 7 -42.15 3.56 10.14
C LEU A 7 -43.19 4.54 9.59
N VAL A 8 -44.36 4.62 10.22
CA VAL A 8 -45.48 5.48 9.82
C VAL A 8 -45.51 6.71 10.72
N ILE A 9 -45.43 7.90 10.13
CA ILE A 9 -45.50 9.18 10.85
C ILE A 9 -46.96 9.44 11.24
N THR A 10 -47.21 9.77 12.51
CA THR A 10 -48.56 10.06 13.00
C THR A 10 -49.06 11.43 12.53
N ALA A 11 -50.36 11.70 12.63
CA ALA A 11 -50.90 13.04 12.35
C ALA A 11 -50.22 14.15 13.17
N LYS A 12 -49.80 13.86 14.42
CA LYS A 12 -49.04 14.79 15.24
C LYS A 12 -47.59 14.96 14.75
N GLY A 13 -46.96 13.87 14.29
CA GLY A 13 -45.62 13.93 13.68
C GLY A 13 -45.61 14.75 12.38
N GLN A 14 -46.61 14.57 11.52
CA GLN A 14 -46.79 15.37 10.30
C GLN A 14 -46.98 16.86 10.62
N ALA A 15 -47.79 17.19 11.64
CA ALA A 15 -47.97 18.57 12.09
C ALA A 15 -46.66 19.21 12.58
N LEU A 16 -45.82 18.45 13.30
CA LEU A 16 -44.50 18.93 13.73
C LEU A 16 -43.54 19.14 12.56
N ILE A 17 -43.55 18.26 11.55
CA ILE A 17 -42.78 18.45 10.30
C ILE A 17 -43.23 19.72 9.57
N ALA A 18 -44.54 19.99 9.50
CA ALA A 18 -45.06 21.19 8.86
C ALA A 18 -44.59 22.48 9.56
N LYS A 19 -44.53 22.49 10.90
CA LYS A 19 -43.98 23.62 11.69
C LYS A 19 -42.49 23.85 11.40
N MET A 20 -41.72 22.77 11.26
CA MET A 20 -40.31 22.87 10.88
C MET A 20 -40.12 23.49 9.49
N ILE A 21 -40.90 23.06 8.50
CA ILE A 21 -40.84 23.62 7.14
C ILE A 21 -41.19 25.11 7.16
N ALA A 22 -42.09 25.53 8.05
CA ALA A 22 -42.45 26.94 8.26
C ALA A 22 -41.40 27.75 9.06
N GLY A 23 -40.27 27.14 9.47
CA GLY A 23 -39.20 27.80 10.20
C GLY A 23 -39.47 28.05 11.68
N VAL A 24 -40.48 27.39 12.26
CA VAL A 24 -40.90 27.59 13.65
C VAL A 24 -40.43 26.41 14.51
N GLY A 25 -39.18 26.50 14.99
CA GLY A 25 -38.61 25.58 15.99
C GLY A 25 -37.82 24.37 15.47
N ASN A 26 -37.20 23.65 16.40
CA ASN A 26 -36.37 22.46 16.16
C ASN A 26 -37.13 21.19 16.59
N ILE A 27 -36.95 20.05 15.88
CA ILE A 27 -37.41 18.75 16.40
C ILE A 27 -36.40 18.25 17.43
N GLU A 28 -36.87 17.94 18.63
CA GLU A 28 -36.10 17.22 19.63
C GLU A 28 -36.70 15.82 19.81
N PHE A 29 -36.00 14.77 19.34
CA PHE A 29 -36.43 13.40 19.64
C PHE A 29 -36.01 13.02 21.05
N THR A 30 -36.94 12.42 21.79
CA THR A 30 -36.78 12.21 23.24
C THR A 30 -36.55 10.76 23.63
N LYS A 31 -37.29 9.82 23.02
CA LYS A 31 -37.27 8.41 23.40
C LYS A 31 -37.90 7.50 22.34
N VAL A 32 -37.64 6.20 22.47
CA VAL A 32 -38.36 5.11 21.80
C VAL A 32 -39.05 4.26 22.87
N SER A 33 -40.34 3.98 22.68
CA SER A 33 -41.09 3.09 23.57
C SER A 33 -41.50 1.80 22.85
N ALA A 34 -41.39 0.68 23.55
CA ALA A 34 -41.79 -0.64 23.10
C ALA A 34 -43.11 -1.05 23.75
N SER A 35 -44.07 -1.48 22.93
CA SER A 35 -45.42 -1.86 23.34
C SER A 35 -45.73 -3.32 23.04
N SER A 36 -46.57 -3.90 23.90
CA SER A 36 -47.14 -5.25 23.73
C SER A 36 -48.51 -5.26 23.02
N THR A 37 -49.03 -4.09 22.66
CA THR A 37 -50.33 -3.95 21.98
C THR A 37 -50.21 -4.36 20.51
N THR A 38 -51.17 -5.13 20.02
CA THR A 38 -51.32 -5.40 18.58
C THR A 38 -52.05 -4.23 17.92
N TYR A 39 -51.39 -3.53 17.00
CA TYR A 39 -52.01 -2.55 16.11
C TYR A 39 -52.05 -3.08 14.67
N THR A 40 -52.90 -2.47 13.85
CA THR A 40 -52.94 -2.65 12.39
C THR A 40 -52.29 -1.46 11.69
N LEU A 41 -51.77 -1.65 10.47
CA LEU A 41 -51.14 -0.58 9.71
C LEU A 41 -52.05 0.64 9.52
N SER A 42 -53.35 0.43 9.30
CA SER A 42 -54.34 1.50 9.12
C SER A 42 -54.60 2.33 10.38
N GLN A 43 -54.21 1.85 11.56
CA GLN A 43 -54.38 2.59 12.82
C GLN A 43 -53.22 3.55 13.10
N LEU A 44 -52.03 3.28 12.56
CA LEU A 44 -50.79 3.90 13.04
C LEU A 44 -50.77 5.42 12.89
N GLU A 45 -51.27 5.93 11.76
CA GLU A 45 -51.30 7.38 11.50
C GLU A 45 -52.18 8.15 12.50
N ALA A 46 -53.26 7.53 12.98
CA ALA A 46 -54.21 8.13 13.92
C ALA A 46 -53.77 8.01 15.40
N LEU A 47 -52.69 7.26 15.69
CA LEU A 47 -52.23 7.08 17.07
C LEU A 47 -51.65 8.36 17.65
N THR A 48 -52.06 8.68 18.87
CA THR A 48 -51.52 9.81 19.65
C THR A 48 -50.63 9.36 20.82
N ALA A 49 -50.72 8.09 21.20
CA ALA A 49 -49.88 7.41 22.19
C ALA A 49 -49.93 5.89 21.96
N LEU A 50 -48.91 5.16 22.43
CA LEU A 50 -48.96 3.70 22.52
C LEU A 50 -49.63 3.26 23.83
N SER A 51 -50.58 2.33 23.78
CA SER A 51 -51.05 1.57 24.94
C SER A 51 -50.12 0.42 25.31
N ASN A 52 -50.18 -0.05 26.57
CA ASN A 52 -49.39 -1.18 27.09
C ASN A 52 -47.89 -1.11 26.76
N VAL A 53 -47.29 0.07 26.96
CA VAL A 53 -45.84 0.26 26.90
C VAL A 53 -45.20 -0.58 28.01
N LYS A 54 -44.21 -1.40 27.63
CA LYS A 54 -43.49 -2.30 28.54
C LYS A 54 -42.08 -1.79 28.83
N GLN A 55 -41.47 -1.11 27.87
CA GLN A 55 -40.15 -0.52 28.02
C GLN A 55 -40.10 0.83 27.31
N THR A 56 -39.26 1.71 27.82
CA THR A 56 -38.90 2.97 27.17
C THR A 56 -37.40 3.10 27.24
N SER A 57 -36.80 3.53 26.14
CA SER A 57 -35.37 3.77 26.04
C SER A 57 -35.15 5.16 25.46
N LEU A 58 -34.15 5.86 25.98
CA LEU A 58 -33.67 7.10 25.39
C LEU A 58 -32.95 6.80 24.07
N ILE A 59 -32.77 7.82 23.24
CA ILE A 59 -32.07 7.66 21.96
C ILE A 59 -30.56 7.63 22.23
N SER A 60 -29.89 6.64 21.65
CA SER A 60 -28.46 6.40 21.83
C SER A 60 -27.61 7.15 20.80
N LYS A 61 -28.06 7.24 19.53
CA LYS A 61 -27.31 7.89 18.43
C LYS A 61 -28.26 8.47 17.37
N LYS A 62 -27.83 9.56 16.72
CA LYS A 62 -28.42 10.11 15.48
C LYS A 62 -27.36 10.13 14.39
N THR A 63 -27.73 9.66 13.21
CA THR A 63 -26.96 9.82 11.98
C THR A 63 -27.80 10.55 10.95
N ILE A 64 -27.27 11.63 10.36
CA ILE A 64 -27.91 12.30 9.23
C ILE A 64 -27.61 11.46 7.99
N THR A 65 -28.64 10.99 7.30
CA THR A 65 -28.49 10.16 6.10
C THR A 65 -28.57 11.00 4.81
N ASN A 66 -29.31 12.10 4.85
CA ASN A 66 -29.36 13.18 3.86
C ASN A 66 -30.11 14.38 4.47
N ASN A 67 -30.34 15.44 3.69
CA ASN A 67 -30.96 16.69 4.15
C ASN A 67 -32.36 16.52 4.78
N VAL A 68 -33.09 15.45 4.46
CA VAL A 68 -34.48 15.24 4.92
C VAL A 68 -34.69 13.94 5.68
N ALA A 69 -33.64 13.15 5.93
CA ALA A 69 -33.75 11.85 6.58
C ALA A 69 -32.66 11.60 7.62
N ILE A 70 -33.06 11.06 8.77
CA ILE A 70 -32.18 10.71 9.87
C ILE A 70 -32.38 9.24 10.28
N LYS A 71 -31.31 8.62 10.76
CA LYS A 71 -31.33 7.33 11.44
C LYS A 71 -31.19 7.57 12.95
N LEU A 72 -32.09 6.99 13.74
CA LEU A 72 -32.09 7.03 15.20
C LEU A 72 -31.92 5.63 15.76
N GLU A 73 -31.10 5.49 16.78
CA GLU A 73 -30.76 4.19 17.37
C GLU A 73 -31.16 4.16 18.84
N ALA A 74 -31.75 3.06 19.29
CA ALA A 74 -32.13 2.84 20.68
C ALA A 74 -31.92 1.38 21.07
N ALA A 75 -31.54 1.15 22.33
CA ALA A 75 -31.34 -0.18 22.89
C ALA A 75 -32.33 -0.46 24.03
N PHE A 76 -32.91 -1.65 24.05
CA PHE A 76 -33.72 -2.17 25.16
C PHE A 76 -32.97 -3.32 25.82
N THR A 77 -33.00 -3.40 27.15
CA THR A 77 -32.45 -4.53 27.94
C THR A 77 -33.54 -5.11 28.83
N ASN A 78 -33.52 -6.41 29.08
CA ASN A 78 -34.46 -7.03 30.01
C ASN A 78 -34.14 -6.79 31.49
N THR A 79 -33.02 -6.14 31.86
CA THR A 79 -32.53 -6.03 33.25
C THR A 79 -33.60 -5.60 34.27
N ASP A 80 -34.44 -4.62 33.91
CA ASP A 80 -35.53 -4.12 34.78
C ASP A 80 -36.90 -4.77 34.48
N LEU A 81 -36.94 -5.76 33.59
CA LEU A 81 -38.15 -6.41 33.12
C LEU A 81 -38.51 -7.62 33.98
N THR A 82 -39.55 -7.48 34.80
CA THR A 82 -40.03 -8.54 35.70
C THR A 82 -40.93 -9.58 35.02
N ALA A 83 -41.51 -9.24 33.86
CA ALA A 83 -42.37 -10.13 33.07
C ALA A 83 -42.07 -9.98 31.58
N GLY A 84 -41.85 -11.12 30.89
CA GLY A 84 -41.59 -11.13 29.46
C GLY A 84 -42.79 -10.68 28.63
N TYR A 85 -42.53 -10.19 27.43
CA TYR A 85 -43.57 -9.75 26.51
C TYR A 85 -43.12 -9.86 25.05
N ASN A 86 -44.10 -9.95 24.15
CA ASN A 86 -43.85 -9.78 22.72
C ASN A 86 -43.84 -8.30 22.39
N MET A 87 -42.73 -7.80 21.86
CA MET A 87 -42.58 -6.43 21.37
C MET A 87 -43.30 -6.30 20.03
N LYS A 88 -44.52 -5.78 20.08
CA LYS A 88 -45.43 -5.72 18.92
C LYS A 88 -45.44 -4.37 18.21
N ALA A 89 -45.04 -3.30 18.90
CA ALA A 89 -44.95 -1.98 18.30
C ALA A 89 -43.85 -1.14 18.95
N LEU A 90 -43.24 -0.28 18.15
CA LEU A 90 -42.24 0.70 18.56
C LEU A 90 -42.74 2.09 18.21
N GLY A 91 -42.67 3.00 19.18
CA GLY A 91 -43.10 4.38 19.04
C GLY A 91 -41.91 5.32 19.24
N LEU A 92 -41.65 6.15 18.23
CA LEU A 92 -40.67 7.24 18.30
C LEU A 92 -41.37 8.51 18.79
N TYR A 93 -40.80 9.16 19.80
CA TYR A 93 -41.36 10.36 20.42
C TYR A 93 -40.48 11.58 20.16
N ALA A 94 -41.14 12.73 20.02
CA ALA A 94 -40.49 14.02 19.83
C ALA A 94 -41.19 15.10 20.64
N LYS A 95 -40.47 16.18 20.97
CA LYS A 95 -41.02 17.37 21.61
C LYS A 95 -41.52 18.34 20.54
N ASP A 96 -42.83 18.58 20.54
CA ASP A 96 -43.47 19.65 19.82
C ASP A 96 -43.45 20.94 20.67
N PRO A 97 -43.11 22.10 20.10
CA PRO A 97 -43.00 23.36 20.86
C PRO A 97 -44.34 23.81 21.49
N ASP A 98 -45.47 23.44 20.89
CA ASP A 98 -46.80 23.83 21.36
C ASP A 98 -47.51 22.71 22.14
N ALA A 99 -47.33 21.46 21.70
CA ALA A 99 -48.06 20.31 22.25
C ALA A 99 -47.27 19.48 23.27
N GLY A 100 -46.00 19.83 23.54
CA GLY A 100 -45.11 19.06 24.41
C GLY A 100 -44.67 17.74 23.76
N GLU A 101 -44.43 16.70 24.56
CA GLU A 101 -43.99 15.40 24.01
C GLU A 101 -45.13 14.69 23.27
N ILE A 102 -44.90 14.34 22.01
CA ILE A 102 -45.85 13.67 21.12
C ILE A 102 -45.31 12.33 20.62
N LEU A 103 -46.21 11.40 20.31
CA LEU A 103 -45.88 10.22 19.51
C LEU A 103 -45.70 10.65 18.06
N TYR A 104 -44.46 10.67 17.59
CA TYR A 104 -44.10 11.19 16.29
C TYR A 104 -44.29 10.15 15.18
N ALA A 105 -43.84 8.92 15.39
CA ALA A 105 -43.99 7.84 14.41
C ALA A 105 -44.07 6.46 15.07
N VAL A 106 -44.66 5.49 14.38
CA VAL A 106 -44.91 4.14 14.89
C VAL A 106 -44.56 3.09 13.83
N THR A 107 -43.98 1.98 14.26
CA THR A 107 -43.84 0.75 13.47
C THR A 107 -44.38 -0.44 14.25
N ILE A 108 -44.84 -1.47 13.53
CA ILE A 108 -45.36 -2.71 14.12
C ILE A 108 -44.52 -3.91 13.71
N GLU A 109 -44.44 -4.88 14.61
CA GLU A 109 -43.82 -6.17 14.35
C GLU A 109 -44.78 -7.05 13.54
N THR A 110 -44.24 -7.78 12.56
CA THR A 110 -45.03 -8.51 11.55
C THR A 110 -44.70 -9.99 11.46
N SER A 111 -43.58 -10.47 12.02
CA SER A 111 -43.20 -11.87 11.94
C SER A 111 -43.62 -12.71 13.15
N GLY A 112 -44.08 -12.09 14.23
CA GLY A 112 -44.45 -12.74 15.49
C GLY A 112 -43.26 -13.22 16.33
N ASN A 113 -42.03 -12.85 15.96
CA ASN A 113 -40.80 -13.45 16.51
C ASN A 113 -40.01 -12.53 17.45
N CYS A 114 -40.60 -11.42 17.91
CA CYS A 114 -39.93 -10.46 18.80
C CYS A 114 -40.36 -10.63 20.26
N TYR A 115 -39.84 -11.66 20.93
CA TYR A 115 -40.08 -11.88 22.36
C TYR A 115 -38.92 -11.39 23.22
N MET A 116 -39.20 -10.54 24.21
CA MET A 116 -38.25 -10.11 25.23
C MET A 116 -38.53 -10.88 26.53
N PRO A 117 -37.61 -11.75 27.01
CA PRO A 117 -37.80 -12.53 28.23
C PRO A 117 -37.65 -11.66 29.49
N PRO A 118 -38.27 -12.02 30.62
CA PRO A 118 -37.99 -11.35 31.89
C PRO A 118 -36.54 -11.59 32.34
N TYR A 119 -35.98 -10.69 33.14
CA TYR A 119 -34.68 -10.93 33.75
C TYR A 119 -34.78 -11.98 34.85
N ASN A 120 -33.92 -12.99 34.76
CA ASN A 120 -33.86 -14.11 35.71
C ASN A 120 -32.74 -13.94 36.77
N GLY A 121 -32.10 -12.77 36.83
CA GLY A 121 -30.96 -12.49 37.71
C GLY A 121 -29.59 -12.90 37.16
N ILE A 122 -29.54 -13.52 35.97
CA ILE A 122 -28.29 -14.05 35.38
C ILE A 122 -28.16 -13.63 33.90
N THR A 123 -29.17 -13.93 33.09
CA THR A 123 -29.13 -13.78 31.63
C THR A 123 -29.69 -12.43 31.21
N VAL A 124 -28.81 -11.56 30.70
CA VAL A 124 -29.20 -10.30 30.05
C VAL A 124 -29.55 -10.57 28.59
N SER A 125 -30.69 -10.08 28.15
CA SER A 125 -31.13 -10.07 26.74
C SER A 125 -31.39 -8.64 26.30
N GLY A 126 -30.95 -8.30 25.10
CA GLY A 126 -31.10 -6.96 24.55
C GLY A 126 -31.71 -6.96 23.16
N ALA A 127 -32.40 -5.88 22.82
CA ALA A 127 -32.88 -5.58 21.47
C ALA A 127 -32.32 -4.23 21.04
N TYR A 128 -31.64 -4.20 19.90
CA TYR A 128 -31.09 -2.99 19.31
C TYR A 128 -31.92 -2.60 18.09
N ILE A 129 -32.44 -1.37 18.08
CA ILE A 129 -33.39 -0.89 17.08
C ILE A 129 -32.79 0.31 16.34
N GLN A 130 -32.86 0.25 15.02
CA GLN A 130 -32.59 1.39 14.13
C GLN A 130 -33.90 1.84 13.48
N LEU A 131 -34.28 3.10 13.68
CA LEU A 131 -35.45 3.73 13.08
C LEU A 131 -34.99 4.82 12.10
N VAL A 132 -35.40 4.72 10.84
CA VAL A 132 -35.16 5.76 9.83
C VAL A 132 -36.43 6.58 9.66
N THR A 133 -36.33 7.90 9.78
CA THR A 133 -37.46 8.82 9.60
C THR A 133 -37.08 10.08 8.86
N THR A 134 -38.07 10.74 8.26
CA THR A 134 -37.90 12.00 7.55
C THR A 134 -38.27 13.22 8.40
N VAL A 135 -37.38 14.19 8.46
CA VAL A 135 -37.54 15.44 9.22
C VAL A 135 -37.31 16.59 8.23
N GLY A 136 -38.22 17.56 8.14
CA GLY A 136 -38.22 18.56 7.06
C GLY A 136 -36.89 19.32 6.86
N ASN A 137 -36.04 19.36 7.89
CA ASN A 137 -34.64 19.75 7.83
C ASN A 137 -33.82 18.96 8.89
N ALA A 138 -32.88 18.12 8.45
CA ALA A 138 -32.11 17.25 9.34
C ALA A 138 -31.14 17.97 10.30
N ASP A 139 -30.70 19.19 9.94
CA ASP A 139 -29.73 19.98 10.72
C ASP A 139 -30.36 20.60 11.97
N SER A 140 -31.64 20.94 11.89
CA SER A 140 -32.42 21.50 13.01
C SER A 140 -32.93 20.45 14.01
N VAL A 141 -32.43 19.21 13.96
CA VAL A 141 -32.84 18.15 14.89
C VAL A 141 -31.88 18.04 16.07
N ASN A 142 -32.39 18.32 17.27
CA ASN A 142 -31.71 18.17 18.55
C ASN A 142 -32.01 16.80 19.19
N LEU A 143 -31.17 16.38 20.13
CA LEU A 143 -31.30 15.11 20.85
C LEU A 143 -31.08 15.28 22.33
N LYS A 144 -31.83 14.52 23.12
CA LYS A 144 -31.48 14.17 24.50
C LYS A 144 -30.94 12.74 24.51
N VAL A 145 -29.62 12.61 24.56
CA VAL A 145 -28.91 11.31 24.60
C VAL A 145 -28.83 10.75 26.03
N ASP A 146 -28.89 9.43 26.15
CA ASP A 146 -28.67 8.70 27.41
C ASP A 146 -27.17 8.62 27.76
N PRO A 147 -26.71 9.14 28.90
CA PRO A 147 -25.34 8.95 29.36
C PRO A 147 -24.98 7.48 29.64
N ALA A 148 -25.98 6.60 29.84
CA ALA A 148 -25.80 5.18 30.15
C ALA A 148 -25.92 4.25 28.92
N ALA A 149 -26.00 4.78 27.71
CA ALA A 149 -26.04 3.97 26.50
C ALA A 149 -24.75 3.15 26.32
N VAL A 150 -24.89 1.87 25.98
CA VAL A 150 -23.76 0.97 25.73
C VAL A 150 -23.24 1.21 24.31
N ALA A 151 -21.95 1.55 24.18
CA ALA A 151 -21.28 1.70 22.89
C ALA A 151 -21.30 0.37 22.11
N THR A 152 -21.65 0.42 20.83
CA THR A 152 -21.60 -0.75 19.96
C THR A 152 -20.16 -1.02 19.49
N ILE A 153 -19.90 -2.23 18.99
CA ILE A 153 -18.61 -2.54 18.34
C ILE A 153 -18.34 -1.57 17.17
N GLY A 154 -19.38 -1.16 16.45
CA GLY A 154 -19.24 -0.15 15.38
C GLY A 154 -18.84 1.23 15.92
N ASP A 155 -19.33 1.62 17.10
CA ASP A 155 -18.92 2.88 17.74
C ASP A 155 -17.47 2.81 18.21
N ILE A 156 -17.01 1.65 18.69
CA ILE A 156 -15.61 1.41 19.05
C ILE A 156 -14.73 1.49 17.80
N GLN A 157 -15.11 0.83 16.70
CA GLN A 157 -14.36 0.89 15.43
C GLN A 157 -14.30 2.32 14.85
N GLU A 158 -15.39 3.09 14.96
CA GLU A 158 -15.42 4.50 14.53
C GLU A 158 -14.52 5.37 15.41
N LEU A 159 -14.48 5.12 16.72
CA LEU A 159 -13.57 5.79 17.66
C LEU A 159 -12.10 5.39 17.42
N GLU A 160 -11.83 4.11 17.19
CA GLU A 160 -10.50 3.60 16.83
C GLU A 160 -9.99 4.24 15.54
N ALA A 161 -10.85 4.37 14.51
CA ALA A 161 -10.52 5.08 13.28
C ALA A 161 -10.17 6.56 13.54
N LYS A 162 -11.00 7.26 14.33
CA LYS A 162 -10.75 8.68 14.69
C LYS A 162 -9.48 8.86 15.52
N ILE A 163 -9.19 7.94 16.44
CA ILE A 163 -7.95 7.95 17.23
C ILE A 163 -6.75 7.69 16.31
N ALA A 164 -6.85 6.72 15.40
CA ALA A 164 -5.80 6.43 14.43
C ALA A 164 -5.53 7.62 13.50
N ASP A 165 -6.56 8.39 13.11
CA ASP A 165 -6.41 9.62 12.33
C ASP A 165 -5.71 10.73 13.14
N LEU A 166 -6.08 10.91 14.41
CA LEU A 166 -5.40 11.85 15.31
C LEU A 166 -3.94 11.45 15.55
N GLN A 167 -3.67 10.16 15.76
CA GLN A 167 -2.32 9.62 15.90
C GLN A 167 -1.51 9.78 14.60
N ALA A 168 -2.12 9.60 13.43
CA ALA A 168 -1.47 9.86 12.15
C ALA A 168 -1.07 11.34 12.02
N PHE A 169 -1.96 12.27 12.41
CA PHE A 169 -1.71 13.71 12.35
C PHE A 169 -0.66 14.19 13.35
N VAL A 170 -0.74 13.75 14.61
CA VAL A 170 0.25 14.10 15.65
C VAL A 170 1.57 13.37 15.43
N GLY A 171 1.49 12.12 14.96
CA GLY A 171 2.59 11.19 14.72
C GLY A 171 2.52 9.99 15.66
N TYR A 172 2.81 8.80 15.14
CA TYR A 172 2.94 7.60 15.96
C TYR A 172 4.11 7.70 16.94
N THR A 173 3.93 7.15 18.14
CA THR A 173 4.95 7.12 19.20
C THR A 173 5.35 5.70 19.62
N ASP A 174 4.62 4.69 19.17
CA ASP A 174 4.86 3.29 19.53
C ASP A 174 6.21 2.80 19.03
N ALA A 175 6.91 2.04 19.87
CA ALA A 175 8.30 1.65 19.60
C ALA A 175 8.46 0.60 18.49
N HIS A 176 7.39 -0.13 18.15
CA HIS A 176 7.38 -1.12 17.06
C HIS A 176 7.02 -0.52 15.69
N ILE A 177 6.58 0.74 15.66
CA ILE A 177 6.39 1.51 14.43
C ILE A 177 7.67 2.31 14.15
N TYR A 178 8.14 2.30 12.91
CA TYR A 178 9.33 3.05 12.49
C TYR A 178 8.93 4.02 11.39
N GLY A 179 9.33 5.29 11.49
CA GLY A 179 8.96 6.24 10.44
C GLY A 179 9.88 7.43 10.28
N VAL A 180 9.59 8.20 9.24
CA VAL A 180 10.27 9.43 8.89
C VAL A 180 9.28 10.46 8.37
N GLU A 181 9.37 11.68 8.89
CA GLU A 181 8.75 12.87 8.30
C GLU A 181 9.70 13.46 7.26
N VAL A 182 9.17 13.65 6.06
CA VAL A 182 9.83 14.34 4.97
C VAL A 182 9.14 15.68 4.77
N ASP A 183 9.89 16.75 4.97
CA ASP A 183 9.48 18.12 4.66
C ASP A 183 10.25 18.57 3.41
N PHE A 184 9.64 18.42 2.24
CA PHE A 184 10.25 18.76 0.96
C PHE A 184 10.49 20.27 0.84
N LYS A 185 9.59 21.09 1.38
CA LYS A 185 9.71 22.55 1.37
C LYS A 185 10.95 23.02 2.12
N ASN A 186 11.17 22.47 3.31
CA ASN A 186 12.30 22.82 4.17
C ASN A 186 13.51 21.89 3.99
N LYS A 187 13.42 20.91 3.10
CA LYS A 187 14.46 19.91 2.79
C LYS A 187 14.95 19.19 4.05
N LYS A 188 14.02 18.84 4.94
CA LYS A 188 14.29 18.28 6.26
C LYS A 188 13.70 16.88 6.39
N PHE A 189 14.46 16.01 7.02
CA PHE A 189 14.09 14.63 7.33
C PHE A 189 14.13 14.44 8.84
N THR A 190 13.05 13.95 9.44
CA THR A 190 12.95 13.77 10.89
C THR A 190 12.49 12.35 11.19
N ARG A 191 13.31 11.57 11.89
CA ARG A 191 12.94 10.22 12.36
C ARG A 191 11.84 10.30 13.41
N LEU A 192 10.89 9.37 13.34
CA LEU A 192 9.72 9.29 14.21
C LEU A 192 9.61 7.91 14.86
N ALA A 193 8.82 7.82 15.94
CA ALA A 193 8.49 6.56 16.62
C ALA A 193 9.75 5.74 16.98
N GLY A 194 9.73 4.42 16.78
CA GLY A 194 10.88 3.53 17.00
C GLY A 194 12.14 3.88 16.21
N ALA A 195 12.05 4.71 15.16
CA ALA A 195 13.23 5.21 14.44
C ALA A 195 13.90 6.41 15.13
N PHE A 196 13.24 7.06 16.09
CA PHE A 196 13.79 8.22 16.79
C PHE A 196 15.12 7.88 17.47
N GLY A 197 16.15 8.71 17.24
CA GLY A 197 17.49 8.52 17.80
C GLY A 197 18.30 7.37 17.18
N LYS A 198 17.77 6.61 16.21
CA LYS A 198 18.52 5.58 15.49
C LYS A 198 19.38 6.18 14.37
N THR A 199 20.53 5.56 14.14
CA THR A 199 21.34 5.75 12.92
C THR A 199 20.98 4.66 11.91
N GLY A 200 21.05 4.96 10.61
CA GLY A 200 20.79 3.95 9.56
C GLY A 200 21.78 2.77 9.63
N GLY A 201 21.40 1.64 9.03
CA GLY A 201 22.17 0.39 9.11
C GLY A 201 21.84 -0.39 10.38
N HIS A 202 22.89 -0.85 11.10
CA HIS A 202 22.77 -1.85 12.18
C HIS A 202 21.77 -1.52 13.30
N ALA A 203 21.44 -0.25 13.53
CA ALA A 203 20.44 0.09 14.55
C ALA A 203 19.02 -0.40 14.21
N PHE A 204 18.78 -0.83 12.97
CA PHE A 204 17.53 -1.40 12.48
C PHE A 204 17.54 -2.94 12.40
N ASP A 205 18.64 -3.61 12.76
CA ASP A 205 18.76 -5.07 12.63
C ASP A 205 17.79 -5.86 13.52
N SER A 206 17.25 -5.24 14.57
CA SER A 206 16.23 -5.85 15.42
C SER A 206 14.82 -5.83 14.82
N VAL A 207 14.61 -5.13 13.71
CA VAL A 207 13.32 -4.98 13.03
C VAL A 207 13.28 -5.98 11.89
N HIS A 208 12.28 -6.87 11.86
CA HIS A 208 12.29 -8.06 11.01
C HIS A 208 12.33 -7.71 9.52
N CYS A 209 11.63 -6.67 9.06
CA CYS A 209 11.67 -6.23 7.66
C CYS A 209 13.03 -5.68 7.20
N PHE A 210 13.93 -5.36 8.14
CA PHE A 210 15.30 -4.91 7.89
C PHE A 210 16.32 -6.02 8.21
N GLY A 211 16.41 -6.47 9.47
CA GLY A 211 17.36 -7.48 9.91
C GLY A 211 17.04 -8.91 9.46
N GLY A 212 15.79 -9.18 9.09
CA GLY A 212 15.39 -10.43 8.46
C GLY A 212 15.74 -10.51 6.97
N ARG A 213 16.18 -9.40 6.35
CA ARG A 213 16.65 -9.39 4.95
C ARG A 213 17.96 -10.15 4.84
N ARG A 214 17.96 -11.25 4.08
CA ARG A 214 19.11 -12.15 3.99
C ARG A 214 19.32 -12.67 2.58
N ARG A 215 20.58 -12.67 2.14
CA ARG A 215 20.98 -13.38 0.92
C ARG A 215 20.70 -14.87 1.07
N CYS A 216 20.12 -15.47 0.04
CA CYS A 216 19.77 -16.88 -0.01
C CYS A 216 19.95 -17.46 -1.42
N ASN A 217 20.08 -18.78 -1.49
CA ASN A 217 20.04 -19.53 -2.73
C ASN A 217 18.65 -20.10 -2.97
N VAL A 218 18.07 -19.73 -4.12
CA VAL A 218 16.73 -20.14 -4.54
C VAL A 218 16.83 -20.98 -5.80
N THR A 219 16.26 -22.19 -5.80
CA THR A 219 16.22 -23.06 -6.99
C THR A 219 15.25 -22.50 -8.05
N ASN A 220 15.32 -23.00 -9.29
CA ASN A 220 14.34 -22.61 -10.33
C ASN A 220 12.88 -22.92 -9.91
N ASP A 221 12.66 -23.97 -9.12
CA ASP A 221 11.35 -24.28 -8.55
C ASP A 221 10.96 -23.39 -7.37
N GLY A 222 11.75 -22.36 -7.05
CA GLY A 222 11.43 -21.41 -5.99
C GLY A 222 11.62 -21.95 -4.57
N LYS A 223 12.53 -22.91 -4.39
CA LYS A 223 12.85 -23.45 -3.06
C LYS A 223 14.08 -22.78 -2.51
N VAL A 224 13.97 -22.26 -1.28
CA VAL A 224 15.14 -21.72 -0.58
C VAL A 224 15.92 -22.88 0.02
N VAL A 225 17.20 -23.00 -0.36
CA VAL A 225 18.02 -24.17 -0.04
C VAL A 225 19.29 -23.85 0.75
N ALA A 226 19.69 -22.58 0.81
CA ALA A 226 20.78 -22.13 1.68
C ALA A 226 20.66 -20.63 1.94
N TYR A 227 21.11 -20.17 3.11
CA TYR A 227 21.23 -18.75 3.46
C TYR A 227 22.70 -18.33 3.61
N TYR A 228 22.99 -17.06 3.38
CA TYR A 228 24.32 -16.51 3.60
C TYR A 228 24.82 -16.80 5.03
N GLY A 229 26.06 -17.27 5.13
CA GLY A 229 26.67 -17.76 6.37
C GLY A 229 26.62 -19.29 6.52
N GLU A 230 25.75 -19.98 5.78
CA GLU A 230 25.71 -21.44 5.75
C GLU A 230 26.73 -22.02 4.77
N GLY A 231 27.29 -23.19 5.08
CA GLY A 231 28.33 -23.83 4.25
C GLY A 231 27.88 -24.23 2.85
N ALA A 232 26.57 -24.41 2.63
CA ALA A 232 26.00 -24.74 1.32
C ALA A 232 25.76 -23.51 0.44
N PHE A 233 25.69 -22.30 1.02
CA PHE A 233 25.45 -21.07 0.28
C PHE A 233 26.61 -20.74 -0.65
N SER A 234 26.28 -20.30 -1.86
CA SER A 234 27.23 -19.88 -2.88
C SER A 234 26.69 -18.72 -3.69
N THR A 235 27.60 -17.88 -4.20
CA THR A 235 27.25 -16.84 -5.16
C THR A 235 27.46 -17.24 -6.62
N THR A 236 27.90 -18.47 -6.88
CA THR A 236 28.31 -18.96 -8.22
C THR A 236 27.18 -19.44 -9.11
N GLY A 237 25.94 -19.43 -8.60
CA GLY A 237 24.78 -20.01 -9.29
C GLY A 237 24.58 -21.51 -9.08
N LYS A 238 25.41 -22.14 -8.23
CA LYS A 238 25.29 -23.54 -7.86
C LYS A 238 25.52 -23.73 -6.37
N LEU A 239 24.79 -24.63 -5.72
CA LEU A 239 25.04 -24.97 -4.31
C LEU A 239 26.49 -25.43 -4.08
N ALA A 240 27.12 -24.91 -3.03
CA ALA A 240 28.51 -25.27 -2.69
C ALA A 240 28.60 -26.67 -2.07
N GLN A 241 27.58 -27.08 -1.31
CA GLN A 241 27.52 -28.37 -0.61
C GLN A 241 26.10 -28.94 -0.72
N SER A 242 25.99 -30.26 -0.57
CA SER A 242 24.68 -30.91 -0.48
C SER A 242 23.97 -30.50 0.81
N VAL A 243 22.67 -30.26 0.74
CA VAL A 243 21.83 -29.86 1.87
C VAL A 243 20.61 -30.76 1.95
N THR A 244 20.22 -31.16 3.15
CA THR A 244 18.95 -31.86 3.41
C THR A 244 18.11 -31.00 4.32
N ILE A 245 16.95 -30.59 3.83
CA ILE A 245 15.94 -29.87 4.61
C ILE A 245 14.96 -30.93 5.11
N GLU A 246 14.93 -31.13 6.42
CA GLU A 246 14.21 -32.26 7.04
C GLU A 246 12.68 -32.12 6.97
N SER A 247 12.17 -30.90 7.08
CA SER A 247 10.73 -30.62 7.14
C SER A 247 10.39 -29.22 6.62
N GLY A 248 9.09 -28.93 6.49
CA GLY A 248 8.59 -27.65 5.96
C GLY A 248 8.43 -27.63 4.45
N GLN A 249 8.06 -26.47 3.91
CA GLN A 249 7.69 -26.30 2.50
C GLN A 249 8.81 -26.60 1.49
N TYR A 250 10.07 -26.57 1.94
CA TYR A 250 11.26 -26.84 1.11
C TYR A 250 11.93 -28.18 1.40
N ALA A 251 11.27 -29.07 2.16
CA ALA A 251 11.81 -30.38 2.52
C ALA A 251 12.33 -31.16 1.29
N GLY A 252 13.48 -31.82 1.47
CA GLY A 252 14.16 -32.58 0.43
C GLY A 252 15.68 -32.51 0.53
N THR A 253 16.35 -33.34 -0.27
CA THR A 253 17.80 -33.35 -0.41
C THR A 253 18.20 -32.74 -1.74
N TYR A 254 19.12 -31.78 -1.69
CA TYR A 254 19.64 -31.06 -2.85
C TYR A 254 21.14 -31.32 -2.91
N ALA A 255 21.63 -31.79 -4.06
CA ALA A 255 23.04 -32.13 -4.23
C ALA A 255 23.90 -30.86 -4.38
N ALA A 256 25.18 -30.93 -3.98
CA ALA A 256 26.18 -29.96 -4.40
C ALA A 256 26.15 -29.79 -5.93
N GLY A 257 26.25 -28.57 -6.42
CA GLY A 257 26.13 -28.27 -7.84
C GLY A 257 24.70 -28.03 -8.34
N THR A 258 23.66 -28.20 -7.50
CA THR A 258 22.27 -27.86 -7.86
C THR A 258 22.19 -26.40 -8.32
N PRO A 259 21.62 -26.11 -9.51
CA PRO A 259 21.45 -24.75 -9.99
C PRO A 259 20.56 -23.91 -9.06
N VAL A 260 21.04 -22.72 -8.72
CA VAL A 260 20.36 -21.77 -7.83
C VAL A 260 20.60 -20.34 -8.30
N GLN A 261 19.73 -19.43 -7.91
CA GLN A 261 19.95 -17.99 -8.03
C GLN A 261 20.32 -17.42 -6.66
N VAL A 262 21.11 -16.35 -6.66
CA VAL A 262 21.44 -15.61 -5.45
C VAL A 262 20.43 -14.49 -5.30
N MET A 263 19.56 -14.62 -4.31
CA MET A 263 18.47 -13.69 -4.05
C MET A 263 18.64 -13.07 -2.66
N VAL A 264 17.84 -12.06 -2.34
CA VAL A 264 17.66 -11.48 -1.02
C VAL A 264 16.23 -11.77 -0.62
N GLU A 265 16.05 -12.61 0.39
CA GLU A 265 14.74 -12.82 1.02
C GLU A 265 14.35 -11.54 1.75
N GLN A 266 13.23 -10.95 1.34
CA GLN A 266 12.64 -9.77 1.96
C GLN A 266 11.39 -10.20 2.73
N PRO A 267 11.37 -10.06 4.06
CA PRO A 267 10.16 -10.29 4.84
C PRO A 267 9.05 -9.26 4.56
N LYS A 268 7.80 -9.71 4.64
CA LYS A 268 6.62 -8.86 4.61
C LYS A 268 6.67 -7.78 5.68
N PHE A 269 6.18 -6.60 5.33
CA PHE A 269 5.98 -5.49 6.24
C PHE A 269 4.72 -4.72 5.86
N TYR A 270 4.22 -3.97 6.83
CA TYR A 270 3.06 -3.09 6.69
C TYR A 270 3.56 -1.66 6.65
N TYR A 271 2.85 -0.81 5.91
CA TYR A 271 3.22 0.59 5.76
C TYR A 271 2.01 1.51 5.94
N LYS A 272 2.30 2.75 6.33
CA LYS A 272 1.32 3.83 6.36
C LYS A 272 1.97 5.12 5.88
N VAL A 273 1.27 5.82 5.00
CA VAL A 273 1.69 7.11 4.49
C VAL A 273 0.69 8.17 4.92
N VAL A 274 1.18 9.23 5.56
CA VAL A 274 0.34 10.31 6.08
C VAL A 274 0.74 11.62 5.39
N PRO A 275 -0.03 12.10 4.40
CA PRO A 275 0.18 13.42 3.83
C PRO A 275 -0.17 14.48 4.88
N LEU A 276 0.81 15.32 5.26
CA LEU A 276 0.58 16.46 6.14
C LEU A 276 0.30 17.73 5.32
N GLU A 277 0.94 17.83 4.17
CA GLU A 277 0.74 18.90 3.23
C GLU A 277 0.98 18.38 1.80
N THR A 278 -0.01 18.61 0.95
CA THR A 278 0.06 18.35 -0.48
C THR A 278 -0.37 19.61 -1.23
N GLU A 279 0.04 19.71 -2.49
CA GLU A 279 -0.31 20.83 -3.36
C GLU A 279 -0.88 20.27 -4.66
N ILE A 280 -2.01 20.80 -5.12
CA ILE A 280 -2.61 20.38 -6.40
C ILE A 280 -1.64 20.72 -7.53
N VAL A 281 -1.38 19.76 -8.43
CA VAL A 281 -0.43 19.94 -9.53
C VAL A 281 -0.90 21.00 -10.52
N THR A 282 -2.18 20.99 -10.88
CA THR A 282 -2.80 22.00 -11.75
C THR A 282 -4.28 22.16 -11.36
N GLU A 283 -4.69 23.38 -10.98
CA GLU A 283 -6.07 23.64 -10.56
C GLU A 283 -7.06 23.35 -11.70
N GLY A 284 -8.14 22.64 -11.38
CA GLY A 284 -9.18 22.27 -12.35
C GLY A 284 -8.84 21.09 -13.26
N GLU A 285 -7.62 20.53 -13.16
CA GLU A 285 -7.19 19.38 -13.94
C GLU A 285 -6.89 18.16 -13.04
N ASN A 286 -7.08 16.96 -13.57
CA ASN A 286 -6.84 15.72 -12.83
C ASN A 286 -5.37 15.27 -12.95
N HIS A 287 -4.44 16.10 -12.48
CA HIS A 287 -2.99 15.85 -12.47
C HIS A 287 -2.45 15.38 -11.11
N GLY A 288 -3.33 15.15 -10.14
CA GLY A 288 -2.93 14.71 -8.79
C GLY A 288 -2.30 15.82 -7.96
N HIS A 289 -1.45 15.43 -7.00
CA HIS A 289 -0.85 16.35 -6.03
C HIS A 289 0.68 16.17 -5.94
N TYR A 290 1.39 17.26 -5.70
CA TYR A 290 2.77 17.25 -5.21
C TYR A 290 2.81 16.92 -3.72
N THR A 291 3.76 16.08 -3.31
CA THR A 291 4.12 15.95 -1.90
C THR A 291 4.88 17.18 -1.42
N ARG A 292 4.43 17.82 -0.33
CA ARG A 292 5.15 18.93 0.31
C ARG A 292 5.64 18.58 1.70
N LYS A 293 4.79 17.93 2.49
CA LYS A 293 5.15 17.39 3.78
C LYS A 293 4.40 16.09 4.02
N ILE A 294 5.12 15.02 4.31
CA ILE A 294 4.56 13.66 4.34
C ILE A 294 5.32 12.81 5.34
N ARG A 295 4.63 11.84 5.95
CA ARG A 295 5.25 10.86 6.83
C ARG A 295 5.12 9.46 6.25
N TYR A 296 6.21 8.72 6.29
CA TYR A 296 6.25 7.32 5.91
C TYR A 296 6.52 6.49 7.16
N TYR A 297 5.69 5.49 7.39
CA TYR A 297 5.80 4.56 8.51
C TYR A 297 5.81 3.12 8.00
N ILE A 298 6.51 2.26 8.73
CA ILE A 298 6.49 0.82 8.57
C ILE A 298 6.36 0.13 9.94
N CYS A 299 5.92 -1.13 9.92
CA CYS A 299 5.99 -2.06 11.04
C CYS A 299 5.99 -3.52 10.54
N ASP A 300 6.48 -4.43 11.38
CA ASP A 300 6.56 -5.86 11.06
C ASP A 300 5.21 -6.59 11.18
N GLU A 301 4.33 -6.08 12.05
CA GLU A 301 3.05 -6.70 12.40
C GLU A 301 1.86 -5.89 11.89
N PRO A 302 0.69 -6.52 11.65
CA PRO A 302 -0.53 -5.81 11.29
C PRO A 302 -0.87 -4.74 12.34
N GLU A 303 -1.11 -3.52 11.89
CA GLU A 303 -1.36 -2.37 12.75
C GLU A 303 -2.54 -1.56 12.22
N ALA A 304 -3.31 -0.93 13.11
CA ALA A 304 -4.52 -0.23 12.73
C ALA A 304 -4.23 0.92 11.75
N GLY A 305 -4.85 0.85 10.57
CA GLY A 305 -4.69 1.83 9.50
C GLY A 305 -3.37 1.72 8.72
N PHE A 306 -2.58 0.67 8.92
CA PHE A 306 -1.47 0.29 8.04
C PHE A 306 -1.97 -0.70 6.96
N LYS A 307 -1.33 -0.68 5.80
CA LYS A 307 -1.61 -1.55 4.65
C LYS A 307 -0.44 -2.52 4.46
N VAL A 308 -0.69 -3.72 3.94
CA VAL A 308 0.40 -4.59 3.46
C VAL A 308 1.09 -3.90 2.29
N HIS A 309 2.42 -3.87 2.26
CA HIS A 309 3.12 -3.26 1.13
C HIS A 309 2.84 -4.04 -0.17
N PRO A 310 2.52 -3.39 -1.31
CA PRO A 310 2.09 -4.10 -2.53
C PRO A 310 3.09 -5.08 -3.13
N ALA A 311 4.37 -5.00 -2.74
CA ALA A 311 5.36 -5.99 -3.15
C ALA A 311 5.01 -7.41 -2.68
N PHE A 312 4.21 -7.54 -1.62
CA PHE A 312 3.78 -8.82 -1.05
C PHE A 312 2.40 -9.24 -1.51
N VAL A 313 1.72 -8.44 -2.34
CA VAL A 313 0.38 -8.74 -2.85
C VAL A 313 0.45 -8.98 -4.35
N GLU A 314 -0.02 -10.13 -4.79
CA GLU A 314 -0.07 -10.51 -6.20
C GLU A 314 -1.47 -11.04 -6.54
N ASN A 315 -2.22 -10.29 -7.35
CA ASN A 315 -3.56 -10.67 -7.79
C ASN A 315 -4.44 -11.12 -6.60
N GLY A 316 -4.38 -10.36 -5.50
CA GLY A 316 -5.09 -10.63 -4.25
C GLY A 316 -4.45 -11.68 -3.32
N ASN A 317 -3.34 -12.31 -3.70
CA ASN A 317 -2.63 -13.28 -2.85
C ASN A 317 -1.50 -12.59 -2.08
N GLU A 318 -1.48 -12.76 -0.76
CA GLU A 318 -0.40 -12.27 0.07
C GLU A 318 0.76 -13.27 0.17
N ASN A 319 1.98 -12.74 0.24
CA ASN A 319 3.22 -13.48 0.41
C ASN A 319 3.89 -13.03 1.71
N ASP A 320 4.35 -13.97 2.54
CA ASP A 320 5.12 -13.60 3.74
C ASP A 320 6.55 -13.17 3.41
N TYR A 321 7.05 -13.60 2.24
CA TYR A 321 8.37 -13.26 1.72
C TYR A 321 8.33 -13.08 0.21
N ILE A 322 9.19 -12.19 -0.29
CA ILE A 322 9.57 -12.13 -1.71
C ILE A 322 11.08 -12.22 -1.82
N TYR A 323 11.57 -12.53 -3.03
CA TYR A 323 12.98 -12.75 -3.26
C TYR A 323 13.49 -11.80 -4.34
N LEU A 324 14.27 -10.80 -3.92
CA LEU A 324 14.85 -9.77 -4.79
C LEU A 324 16.20 -10.23 -5.31
N ALA A 325 16.62 -9.82 -6.51
CA ALA A 325 17.95 -10.19 -7.01
C ALA A 325 19.05 -9.61 -6.10
N ALA A 326 19.98 -10.45 -5.66
CA ALA A 326 21.18 -9.95 -4.98
C ALA A 326 22.11 -9.21 -5.95
N PHE A 327 22.08 -9.55 -7.25
CA PHE A 327 22.97 -9.02 -8.28
C PHE A 327 22.21 -8.61 -9.55
N GLU A 328 22.83 -7.78 -10.37
CA GLU A 328 22.30 -7.42 -11.68
C GLU A 328 22.25 -8.64 -12.62
N GLY A 329 21.31 -8.63 -13.56
CA GLY A 329 20.99 -9.75 -14.42
C GLY A 329 22.13 -10.15 -15.37
N SER A 330 22.36 -11.46 -15.46
CA SER A 330 23.24 -12.11 -16.44
C SER A 330 22.46 -13.18 -17.21
N LEU A 331 23.00 -13.62 -18.34
CA LEU A 331 22.35 -14.59 -19.20
C LEU A 331 22.75 -16.02 -18.82
N TRP A 332 21.78 -16.92 -18.72
CA TRP A 332 22.01 -18.36 -18.76
C TRP A 332 21.59 -18.90 -20.12
N ASP A 333 22.54 -19.50 -20.83
CA ASP A 333 22.30 -20.22 -22.09
C ASP A 333 21.74 -21.61 -21.76
N ALA A 334 20.45 -21.81 -22.06
CA ALA A 334 19.76 -23.05 -21.76
C ALA A 334 20.29 -24.22 -22.61
N SER A 335 20.66 -23.94 -23.86
CA SER A 335 21.14 -24.94 -24.82
C SER A 335 22.54 -25.45 -24.45
N ALA A 336 23.40 -24.55 -23.95
CA ALA A 336 24.74 -24.89 -23.47
C ALA A 336 24.76 -25.33 -22.00
N SER A 337 23.66 -25.13 -21.26
CA SER A 337 23.59 -25.34 -19.80
C SER A 337 24.71 -24.61 -19.04
N ALA A 338 24.93 -23.34 -19.40
CA ALA A 338 26.03 -22.53 -18.89
C ALA A 338 25.62 -21.07 -18.68
N TYR A 339 26.26 -20.42 -17.68
CA TYR A 339 26.19 -18.97 -17.55
C TYR A 339 27.09 -18.30 -18.57
N ILE A 340 26.58 -17.25 -19.19
CA ILE A 340 27.38 -16.30 -19.96
C ILE A 340 28.01 -15.33 -18.96
N LEU A 341 29.33 -15.38 -18.83
CA LEU A 341 30.07 -14.65 -17.79
C LEU A 341 30.44 -13.22 -18.21
N ASP A 342 30.34 -12.92 -19.49
CA ASP A 342 30.57 -11.61 -20.09
C ASP A 342 29.26 -11.04 -20.67
N ASP A 343 29.34 -9.90 -21.38
CA ASP A 343 28.19 -9.30 -22.05
C ASP A 343 28.02 -9.84 -23.48
N ALA A 344 28.23 -11.14 -23.70
CA ALA A 344 28.04 -11.73 -25.02
C ALA A 344 26.57 -11.55 -25.47
N GLN A 345 26.43 -10.99 -26.66
CA GLN A 345 25.14 -10.56 -27.22
C GLN A 345 24.45 -11.72 -27.96
N VAL A 346 24.17 -12.80 -27.23
CA VAL A 346 23.78 -14.11 -27.78
C VAL A 346 22.45 -14.65 -27.26
N ALA A 347 21.64 -13.83 -26.56
CA ALA A 347 20.41 -14.28 -25.93
C ALA A 347 19.40 -14.89 -26.90
N ASP A 348 19.00 -16.14 -26.63
CA ASP A 348 17.77 -16.72 -27.14
C ASP A 348 16.62 -16.39 -26.18
N PHE A 349 15.88 -15.32 -26.47
CA PHE A 349 14.76 -14.86 -25.65
C PHE A 349 13.59 -15.87 -25.52
N SER A 350 13.61 -16.98 -26.28
CA SER A 350 12.61 -18.04 -26.18
C SER A 350 12.99 -19.18 -25.23
N ALA A 351 14.28 -19.31 -24.87
CA ALA A 351 14.79 -20.44 -24.10
C ALA A 351 15.71 -20.03 -22.94
N ASP A 352 16.50 -18.99 -23.12
CA ASP A 352 17.49 -18.56 -22.14
C ASP A 352 16.84 -17.88 -20.93
N MET A 353 17.59 -17.81 -19.83
CA MET A 353 17.07 -17.37 -18.54
C MET A 353 17.87 -16.21 -17.95
N LEU A 354 17.17 -15.26 -17.33
CA LEU A 354 17.78 -14.17 -16.56
C LEU A 354 18.28 -14.71 -15.21
N SER A 355 19.52 -14.36 -14.84
CA SER A 355 20.21 -14.92 -13.66
C SER A 355 20.80 -13.85 -12.75
N SER A 356 20.73 -14.07 -11.44
CA SER A 356 21.39 -13.26 -10.39
C SER A 356 22.49 -14.10 -9.73
N ILE A 357 23.74 -13.87 -10.14
CA ILE A 357 24.95 -14.53 -9.63
C ILE A 357 26.11 -13.54 -9.56
N ALA A 358 27.16 -13.87 -8.81
CA ALA A 358 28.39 -13.09 -8.72
C ALA A 358 29.41 -13.45 -9.81
N ALA A 359 30.44 -12.61 -9.95
CA ALA A 359 31.58 -12.78 -10.85
C ALA A 359 31.18 -12.88 -12.33
N VAL A 360 30.10 -12.19 -12.71
CA VAL A 360 29.63 -12.07 -14.09
C VAL A 360 29.46 -10.62 -14.47
N LYS A 361 29.63 -10.30 -15.75
CA LYS A 361 29.28 -8.98 -16.27
C LYS A 361 27.77 -8.91 -16.48
N PRO A 362 27.07 -7.85 -16.02
CA PRO A 362 25.65 -7.68 -16.30
C PRO A 362 25.39 -7.66 -17.81
N MET A 363 24.34 -8.36 -18.25
CA MET A 363 23.97 -8.38 -19.66
C MET A 363 23.33 -7.05 -20.08
N SER A 364 23.54 -6.67 -21.34
CA SER A 364 23.01 -5.43 -21.91
C SER A 364 22.33 -5.63 -23.26
N GLY A 365 21.61 -4.59 -23.71
CA GLY A 365 21.02 -4.50 -25.04
C GLY A 365 21.91 -3.83 -26.09
N LEU A 366 23.24 -3.98 -26.01
CA LEU A 366 24.20 -3.33 -26.93
C LEU A 366 23.90 -3.65 -28.40
N THR A 367 23.82 -4.93 -28.77
CA THR A 367 23.39 -5.37 -30.11
C THR A 367 22.19 -6.32 -30.06
N GLN A 368 21.99 -7.07 -28.98
CA GLN A 368 20.84 -7.95 -28.80
C GLN A 368 19.61 -7.19 -28.33
N ASN A 369 18.42 -7.69 -28.64
CA ASN A 369 17.14 -7.05 -28.33
C ASN A 369 16.72 -7.18 -26.85
N LEU A 370 17.57 -6.75 -25.92
CA LEU A 370 17.26 -6.71 -24.49
C LEU A 370 16.34 -5.51 -24.14
N THR A 371 15.13 -5.55 -24.69
CA THR A 371 14.03 -4.64 -24.34
C THR A 371 13.39 -5.05 -23.02
N ARG A 372 12.58 -4.19 -22.41
CA ARG A 372 11.86 -4.56 -21.17
C ARG A 372 11.05 -5.83 -21.32
N ALA A 373 10.28 -5.97 -22.41
CA ALA A 373 9.51 -7.17 -22.70
C ALA A 373 10.37 -8.44 -22.87
N ASN A 374 11.55 -8.32 -23.47
CA ASN A 374 12.44 -9.48 -23.64
C ASN A 374 13.20 -9.83 -22.36
N THR A 375 13.53 -8.86 -21.51
CA THR A 375 14.05 -9.11 -20.16
C THR A 375 13.00 -9.83 -19.30
N ARG A 376 11.71 -9.44 -19.40
CA ARG A 376 10.58 -10.16 -18.79
C ARG A 376 10.55 -11.62 -19.26
N LYS A 377 10.67 -11.88 -20.57
CA LYS A 377 10.71 -13.26 -21.10
C LYS A 377 11.86 -14.07 -20.48
N LEU A 378 13.07 -13.52 -20.44
CA LEU A 378 14.22 -14.22 -19.84
C LEU A 378 13.98 -14.56 -18.37
N ALA A 379 13.34 -13.67 -17.60
CA ALA A 379 12.98 -14.01 -16.22
C ALA A 379 11.94 -15.13 -16.17
N ASN A 380 10.89 -15.04 -16.99
CA ASN A 380 9.77 -15.99 -16.98
C ASN A 380 10.15 -17.38 -17.50
N ASN A 381 11.12 -17.46 -18.41
CA ASN A 381 11.68 -18.72 -18.90
C ASN A 381 12.28 -19.58 -17.78
N ARG A 382 12.63 -18.98 -16.63
CA ARG A 382 13.12 -19.71 -15.46
C ARG A 382 12.07 -20.57 -14.78
N GLY A 383 10.79 -20.21 -14.92
CA GLY A 383 9.66 -20.96 -14.41
C GLY A 383 8.65 -20.09 -13.68
N LYS A 384 7.53 -20.71 -13.28
CA LYS A 384 6.47 -19.99 -12.54
C LYS A 384 7.02 -19.37 -11.25
N GLY A 385 6.59 -18.15 -10.95
CA GLY A 385 7.07 -17.38 -9.82
C GLY A 385 8.20 -16.41 -10.16
N TRP A 386 8.95 -16.66 -11.24
CA TRP A 386 10.02 -15.77 -11.70
C TRP A 386 9.48 -14.69 -12.60
N GLU A 387 9.91 -13.45 -12.34
CA GLU A 387 9.54 -12.26 -13.10
C GLU A 387 10.74 -11.30 -13.15
N GLN A 388 10.64 -10.29 -14.01
CA GLN A 388 11.51 -9.12 -13.93
C GLN A 388 11.11 -8.24 -12.73
N ALA A 389 12.08 -7.54 -12.12
CA ALA A 389 11.81 -6.55 -11.09
C ALA A 389 10.77 -5.52 -11.58
N TYR A 390 9.78 -5.24 -10.75
CA TYR A 390 8.63 -4.42 -11.08
C TYR A 390 8.35 -3.36 -10.01
N ALA A 391 7.45 -2.43 -10.32
CA ALA A 391 7.11 -1.25 -9.53
C ALA A 391 7.14 -1.49 -8.01
N ALA A 392 6.39 -2.48 -7.54
CA ALA A 392 6.23 -2.75 -6.11
C ALA A 392 7.50 -3.31 -5.47
N THR A 393 8.25 -4.17 -6.16
CA THR A 393 9.51 -4.71 -5.63
C THR A 393 10.58 -3.62 -5.45
N VAL A 394 10.64 -2.68 -6.39
CA VAL A 394 11.52 -1.50 -6.31
C VAL A 394 11.08 -0.57 -5.18
N ALA A 395 9.78 -0.26 -5.12
CA ALA A 395 9.22 0.62 -4.12
C ALA A 395 9.41 0.11 -2.67
N ALA A 396 9.39 -1.21 -2.48
CA ALA A 396 9.67 -1.80 -1.17
C ALA A 396 11.08 -1.43 -0.67
N SER A 397 12.10 -1.61 -1.50
CA SER A 397 13.48 -1.24 -1.14
C SER A 397 13.65 0.27 -1.01
N GLN A 398 13.01 1.07 -1.86
CA GLN A 398 12.99 2.54 -1.73
C GLN A 398 12.40 3.01 -0.40
N LEU A 399 11.22 2.50 -0.01
CA LEU A 399 10.56 2.86 1.24
C LEU A 399 11.39 2.45 2.47
N LEU A 400 11.93 1.23 2.45
CA LEU A 400 12.79 0.74 3.53
C LEU A 400 14.06 1.58 3.65
N MET A 401 14.75 1.89 2.54
CA MET A 401 15.91 2.79 2.54
C MET A 401 15.56 4.16 3.14
N LEU A 402 14.43 4.75 2.74
CA LEU A 402 13.98 6.05 3.23
C LEU A 402 13.76 6.05 4.75
N VAL A 403 13.05 5.06 5.28
CA VAL A 403 12.79 4.95 6.73
C VAL A 403 14.09 4.64 7.49
N GLU A 404 14.93 3.75 6.96
CA GLU A 404 16.17 3.31 7.60
C GLU A 404 17.19 4.43 7.66
N TYR A 405 17.39 5.20 6.60
CA TYR A 405 18.43 6.23 6.51
C TYR A 405 17.91 7.65 6.78
N ALA A 406 16.59 7.85 6.81
CA ALA A 406 15.97 9.17 6.93
C ALA A 406 16.53 10.18 5.93
N SER A 407 16.69 9.73 4.69
CA SER A 407 17.22 10.48 3.56
C SER A 407 16.73 9.81 2.28
N PHE A 408 16.63 10.56 1.19
CA PHE A 408 16.51 9.99 -0.16
C PHE A 408 17.87 9.81 -0.83
N ASN A 409 18.88 10.62 -0.45
CA ASN A 409 20.20 10.59 -1.05
C ASN A 409 21.01 9.39 -0.53
N MET A 410 20.81 8.23 -1.15
CA MET A 410 21.50 6.99 -0.77
C MET A 410 22.98 6.99 -1.14
N GLN A 411 23.38 7.81 -2.13
CA GLN A 411 24.79 8.01 -2.43
C GLN A 411 25.56 8.56 -1.22
N SER A 412 24.98 9.54 -0.53
CA SER A 412 25.56 10.11 0.69
C SER A 412 25.40 9.21 1.91
N ALA A 413 24.32 8.44 1.98
CA ALA A 413 23.99 7.62 3.16
C ALA A 413 24.72 6.27 3.21
N ILE A 414 24.96 5.65 2.04
CA ILE A 414 25.56 4.31 1.91
C ILE A 414 26.87 4.37 1.11
N GLY A 415 26.85 5.05 -0.04
CA GLY A 415 28.00 5.22 -0.93
C GLY A 415 27.56 5.54 -2.34
N ASN A 416 28.40 6.20 -3.13
CA ASN A 416 28.09 6.64 -4.49
C ASN A 416 27.67 5.48 -5.40
N GLY A 417 28.30 4.31 -5.24
CA GLY A 417 28.14 3.19 -6.16
C GLY A 417 28.97 3.36 -7.43
N ALA A 418 28.80 2.45 -8.38
CA ALA A 418 29.58 2.44 -9.60
C ALA A 418 29.00 3.49 -10.55
N VAL A 419 29.35 4.76 -10.38
CA VAL A 419 28.72 5.88 -11.11
C VAL A 419 29.73 6.86 -11.74
N SER A 420 31.03 6.67 -11.49
CA SER A 420 32.08 7.63 -11.88
C SER A 420 33.08 7.09 -12.90
N LYS A 421 32.67 6.13 -13.74
CA LYS A 421 33.50 5.59 -14.83
C LYS A 421 33.49 6.53 -16.02
N THR A 422 34.65 6.70 -16.65
CA THR A 422 34.75 7.32 -17.97
C THR A 422 34.04 6.44 -19.00
N ASP A 423 33.04 7.01 -19.67
CA ASP A 423 32.25 6.29 -20.65
C ASP A 423 32.99 6.19 -22.00
N ASP A 424 33.16 4.98 -22.53
CA ASP A 424 33.81 4.73 -23.82
C ASP A 424 32.87 4.91 -25.02
N THR A 425 31.59 5.20 -24.76
CA THR A 425 30.52 5.39 -25.75
C THR A 425 30.14 4.17 -26.59
N SER A 426 30.83 3.04 -26.44
CA SER A 426 30.74 1.92 -27.39
C SER A 426 30.48 0.56 -26.76
N SER A 427 30.97 0.29 -25.55
CA SER A 427 30.82 -1.01 -24.89
C SER A 427 30.00 -0.91 -23.60
N ASN A 428 29.46 -2.02 -23.13
CA ASN A 428 28.92 -2.07 -21.78
C ASN A 428 30.08 -1.92 -20.79
N MET A 429 30.09 -0.84 -20.01
CA MET A 429 31.15 -0.55 -19.04
C MET A 429 30.75 -0.94 -17.62
N ALA A 430 29.70 -1.73 -17.41
CA ALA A 430 29.35 -2.24 -16.10
C ALA A 430 30.50 -3.07 -15.49
N GLU A 431 30.69 -2.93 -14.19
CA GLU A 431 31.54 -3.78 -13.37
C GLU A 431 30.92 -5.17 -13.21
N TYR A 432 31.78 -6.15 -12.97
CA TYR A 432 31.35 -7.49 -12.62
C TYR A 432 30.61 -7.49 -11.29
N THR A 433 29.52 -8.24 -11.21
CA THR A 433 28.73 -8.42 -9.99
C THR A 433 29.52 -9.19 -8.92
N GLY A 434 29.09 -9.09 -7.66
CA GLY A 434 29.65 -9.83 -6.54
C GLY A 434 30.75 -9.11 -5.77
N ALA A 435 31.06 -7.86 -6.09
CA ALA A 435 32.10 -7.11 -5.37
C ALA A 435 31.75 -6.94 -3.88
N THR A 436 30.46 -6.83 -3.55
CA THR A 436 29.94 -6.70 -2.17
C THR A 436 29.73 -8.04 -1.45
N ALA A 437 30.29 -9.14 -1.96
CA ALA A 437 30.19 -10.43 -1.30
C ALA A 437 30.67 -10.38 0.17
N THR A 438 31.70 -9.57 0.46
CA THR A 438 32.26 -9.41 1.81
C THR A 438 31.34 -8.67 2.78
N LEU A 439 30.35 -7.91 2.29
CA LEU A 439 29.35 -7.26 3.14
C LEU A 439 28.24 -8.23 3.57
N GLY A 440 28.09 -9.37 2.90
CA GLY A 440 27.01 -10.31 3.22
C GLY A 440 25.62 -9.68 3.11
N ASN A 441 24.94 -9.56 4.25
CA ASN A 441 23.60 -8.95 4.36
C ASN A 441 23.65 -7.48 4.79
N ASP A 442 24.84 -6.90 4.99
CA ASP A 442 24.97 -5.53 5.43
C ASP A 442 24.76 -4.52 4.29
N SER A 443 24.34 -3.32 4.68
CA SER A 443 24.37 -2.15 3.81
C SER A 443 25.73 -1.48 3.88
N GLY A 444 26.28 -1.06 2.75
CA GLY A 444 27.56 -0.38 2.71
C GLY A 444 28.14 -0.28 1.31
N ALA A 445 29.40 0.14 1.23
CA ALA A 445 30.13 0.26 -0.01
C ALA A 445 31.51 -0.39 0.10
N VAL A 446 31.97 -0.98 -1.00
CA VAL A 446 33.29 -1.57 -1.15
C VAL A 446 33.95 -1.04 -2.42
N THR A 447 35.26 -0.88 -2.40
CA THR A 447 36.01 -0.55 -3.61
C THR A 447 36.51 -1.85 -4.25
N ASN A 448 36.12 -2.10 -5.50
CA ASN A 448 36.51 -3.30 -6.21
C ASN A 448 37.95 -3.22 -6.76
N ALA A 449 38.41 -4.28 -7.42
CA ALA A 449 39.77 -4.35 -7.97
C ALA A 449 40.08 -3.28 -9.03
N ASN A 450 39.06 -2.71 -9.68
CA ASN A 450 39.18 -1.63 -10.67
C ASN A 450 39.15 -0.23 -10.03
N SER A 451 39.27 -0.14 -8.69
CA SER A 451 39.13 1.10 -7.93
C SER A 451 37.76 1.77 -8.07
N ILE A 452 36.72 1.00 -8.40
CA ILE A 452 35.34 1.48 -8.51
C ILE A 452 34.59 1.11 -7.23
N GLN A 453 33.89 2.09 -6.66
CA GLN A 453 33.02 1.85 -5.51
C GLN A 453 31.77 1.10 -5.96
N THR A 454 31.40 0.03 -5.25
CA THR A 454 30.21 -0.79 -5.45
C THR A 454 29.41 -0.78 -4.15
N VAL A 455 28.08 -0.75 -4.23
CA VAL A 455 27.20 -0.58 -3.05
C VAL A 455 26.32 -1.80 -2.85
N SER A 456 25.97 -2.07 -1.60
CA SER A 456 24.96 -3.04 -1.20
C SER A 456 23.97 -2.37 -0.27
N TYR A 457 22.68 -2.63 -0.47
CA TYR A 457 21.64 -2.35 0.52
C TYR A 457 21.04 -3.66 1.02
N ARG A 458 21.31 -4.01 2.28
CA ARG A 458 20.73 -5.21 2.91
C ARG A 458 20.89 -6.48 2.04
N GLY A 459 22.04 -6.62 1.37
CA GLY A 459 22.36 -7.72 0.44
C GLY A 459 22.05 -7.48 -1.04
N GLU A 460 21.27 -6.46 -1.42
CA GLU A 460 21.05 -6.08 -2.82
C GLU A 460 22.21 -5.23 -3.32
N GLU A 461 23.07 -5.80 -4.17
CA GLU A 461 24.18 -5.09 -4.78
C GLU A 461 23.68 -4.17 -5.91
N ASN A 462 24.26 -2.96 -6.03
CA ASN A 462 24.06 -2.01 -7.12
C ASN A 462 22.60 -1.66 -7.40
N PHE A 463 21.75 -1.53 -6.36
CA PHE A 463 20.38 -1.05 -6.54
C PHE A 463 20.33 0.30 -7.30
N TRP A 464 21.42 1.08 -7.20
CA TRP A 464 21.73 2.20 -8.08
C TRP A 464 23.15 2.09 -8.64
N GLY A 465 23.39 2.83 -9.73
CA GLY A 465 24.64 2.81 -10.47
C GLY A 465 24.88 1.50 -11.21
N ASN A 466 26.11 1.35 -11.70
CA ASN A 466 26.59 0.28 -12.56
C ASN A 466 25.84 0.21 -13.91
N ILE A 467 24.62 -0.31 -13.97
CA ILE A 467 23.79 -0.34 -15.18
C ILE A 467 22.34 0.06 -14.85
N TRP A 468 21.65 0.71 -15.79
CA TRP A 468 20.22 0.97 -15.62
C TRP A 468 19.45 -0.35 -15.54
N GLY A 469 18.52 -0.45 -14.60
CA GLY A 469 17.60 -1.58 -14.50
C GLY A 469 16.26 -1.27 -15.15
N TRP A 470 15.81 -2.11 -16.09
CA TRP A 470 14.42 -2.11 -16.50
C TRP A 470 13.48 -2.39 -15.31
N VAL A 471 12.41 -1.61 -15.19
CA VAL A 471 11.35 -1.81 -14.19
C VAL A 471 10.03 -2.09 -14.89
N ASP A 472 9.46 -3.25 -14.58
CA ASP A 472 8.20 -3.71 -15.11
C ASP A 472 6.98 -3.19 -14.33
N GLY A 473 5.78 -3.43 -14.85
CA GLY A 473 4.53 -3.07 -14.18
C GLY A 473 4.25 -1.57 -14.09
N MET A 474 5.02 -0.72 -14.78
CA MET A 474 4.81 0.74 -14.86
C MET A 474 4.74 1.19 -16.32
N ASN A 475 3.63 1.78 -16.75
CA ASN A 475 3.46 2.37 -18.07
C ASN A 475 3.11 3.84 -17.95
N ILE A 476 3.79 4.70 -18.70
CA ILE A 476 3.55 6.14 -18.68
C ILE A 476 2.93 6.55 -20.02
N GLN A 477 1.74 7.13 -19.99
CA GLN A 477 1.11 7.69 -21.18
C GLN A 477 1.30 9.21 -21.20
N ASN A 478 2.30 9.68 -21.95
CA ASN A 478 2.50 11.11 -22.16
C ASN A 478 1.57 11.61 -23.28
N PRO A 479 0.96 12.82 -23.14
CA PRO A 479 0.07 13.38 -24.17
C PRO A 479 0.85 13.65 -25.47
N THR A 480 0.14 13.90 -26.57
CA THR A 480 0.77 14.31 -27.84
C THR A 480 0.19 15.65 -28.27
N PRO A 481 1.00 16.73 -28.40
CA PRO A 481 2.45 16.79 -28.18
C PRO A 481 2.86 16.84 -26.69
N PHE A 482 4.09 16.41 -26.37
CA PHE A 482 4.73 16.48 -25.05
C PHE A 482 6.08 17.21 -25.18
N ASP A 483 6.04 18.54 -25.25
CA ASP A 483 7.15 19.37 -25.75
C ASP A 483 7.35 20.67 -24.94
N ALA A 484 6.73 20.79 -23.76
CA ALA A 484 6.80 21.98 -22.93
C ALA A 484 6.56 21.68 -21.45
N ALA A 485 7.19 22.48 -20.59
CA ALA A 485 6.94 22.48 -19.15
C ALA A 485 5.45 22.73 -18.84
N GLY A 486 4.97 22.14 -17.75
CA GLY A 486 3.55 22.17 -17.38
C GLY A 486 2.68 21.11 -18.08
N LYS A 487 3.27 20.24 -18.92
CA LYS A 487 2.61 19.02 -19.38
C LYS A 487 2.94 17.86 -18.47
N PHE A 488 1.99 16.93 -18.34
CA PHE A 488 2.13 15.75 -17.50
C PHE A 488 1.67 14.49 -18.24
N GLY A 489 2.37 13.38 -18.02
CA GLY A 489 1.90 12.06 -18.40
C GLY A 489 0.93 11.49 -17.38
N ARG A 490 0.36 10.32 -17.68
CA ARG A 490 -0.41 9.51 -16.72
C ARG A 490 0.33 8.21 -16.44
N LEU A 491 0.53 7.89 -15.17
CA LEU A 491 1.14 6.63 -14.76
C LEU A 491 0.07 5.56 -14.53
N TYR A 492 0.29 4.41 -15.16
CA TYR A 492 -0.47 3.19 -14.99
C TYR A 492 0.41 2.13 -14.34
N VAL A 493 -0.13 1.43 -13.32
CA VAL A 493 0.59 0.37 -12.61
C VAL A 493 -0.24 -0.90 -12.53
N ALA A 494 0.43 -2.04 -12.66
CA ALA A 494 -0.13 -3.36 -12.41
C ALA A 494 0.72 -4.10 -11.37
N ASP A 495 0.12 -5.06 -10.66
CA ASP A 495 0.79 -6.04 -9.82
C ASP A 495 1.08 -7.35 -10.58
N HIS A 496 0.26 -7.69 -11.59
CA HIS A 496 0.40 -8.90 -12.39
C HIS A 496 0.18 -8.67 -13.89
N GLY A 497 0.33 -9.72 -14.71
CA GLY A 497 -0.05 -9.70 -16.13
C GLY A 497 0.67 -8.63 -16.96
N PHE A 498 1.97 -8.41 -16.70
CA PHE A 498 2.70 -7.27 -17.22
C PHE A 498 2.76 -7.21 -18.75
N ALA A 499 2.46 -6.03 -19.27
CA ALA A 499 2.44 -5.70 -20.69
C ALA A 499 2.88 -4.26 -20.91
N ASP A 500 3.56 -4.00 -22.02
CA ASP A 500 4.00 -2.65 -22.37
C ASP A 500 2.87 -1.90 -23.09
N ASP A 501 2.96 -0.56 -23.12
CA ASP A 501 2.11 0.31 -23.93
C ASP A 501 0.59 0.18 -23.70
N THR A 502 0.18 -0.08 -22.45
CA THR A 502 -1.23 -0.27 -22.09
C THR A 502 -1.58 0.33 -20.72
N GLY A 503 -2.79 0.84 -20.61
CA GLY A 503 -3.45 1.18 -19.34
C GLY A 503 -4.66 0.28 -19.04
N ASN A 504 -4.87 -0.77 -19.82
CA ASN A 504 -5.96 -1.72 -19.63
C ASN A 504 -5.67 -2.67 -18.46
N ALA A 505 -6.73 -3.14 -17.80
CA ALA A 505 -6.64 -4.13 -16.73
C ALA A 505 -5.66 -5.27 -17.10
N PRO A 506 -4.76 -5.67 -16.17
CA PRO A 506 -4.75 -5.32 -14.75
C PRO A 506 -4.10 -3.96 -14.41
N TYR A 507 -3.64 -3.19 -15.40
CA TYR A 507 -3.12 -1.85 -15.14
C TYR A 507 -4.22 -0.90 -14.65
N GLN A 508 -3.89 -0.12 -13.64
CA GLN A 508 -4.75 0.88 -13.02
C GLN A 508 -4.13 2.26 -13.18
N ASP A 509 -4.94 3.26 -13.54
CA ASP A 509 -4.53 4.66 -13.48
C ASP A 509 -4.25 5.02 -12.02
N THR A 510 -3.01 5.45 -11.76
CA THR A 510 -2.58 5.75 -10.40
C THR A 510 -3.07 7.11 -9.90
N GLY A 511 -3.49 8.00 -10.81
CA GLY A 511 -3.68 9.42 -10.52
C GLY A 511 -2.37 10.20 -10.34
N ILE A 512 -1.22 9.55 -10.40
CA ILE A 512 0.10 10.19 -10.38
C ILE A 512 0.48 10.59 -11.80
N CYS A 513 0.90 11.84 -11.97
CA CYS A 513 1.17 12.41 -13.28
C CYS A 513 2.63 12.91 -13.38
N PRO A 514 3.55 12.12 -13.98
CA PRO A 514 4.95 12.52 -14.14
C PRO A 514 5.07 13.73 -15.07
N CYS A 515 5.87 14.73 -14.68
CA CYS A 515 5.97 15.99 -15.41
C CYS A 515 6.91 15.91 -16.62
N TYR A 516 6.71 16.79 -17.60
CA TYR A 516 7.67 17.00 -18.69
C TYR A 516 8.97 17.63 -18.16
N GLY A 517 10.10 17.17 -18.70
CA GLY A 517 11.42 17.75 -18.48
C GLY A 517 12.38 16.83 -17.72
N GLU A 518 13.47 17.41 -17.24
CA GLU A 518 14.51 16.74 -16.46
C GLU A 518 15.00 17.62 -15.32
N GLY A 519 15.57 16.99 -14.30
CA GLY A 519 16.20 17.70 -13.18
C GLY A 519 16.35 16.82 -11.95
N CYS A 520 16.94 17.40 -10.90
CA CYS A 520 17.00 16.73 -9.60
C CYS A 520 15.62 16.79 -8.93
N ILE A 521 15.15 15.68 -8.39
CA ILE A 521 13.77 15.57 -7.90
C ILE A 521 13.54 16.49 -6.67
N SER A 522 12.47 17.27 -6.70
CA SER A 522 12.03 18.11 -5.57
C SER A 522 10.75 17.63 -4.90
N ALA A 523 9.90 16.88 -5.59
CA ALA A 523 8.71 16.26 -5.01
C ALA A 523 8.23 15.06 -5.85
N PHE A 524 7.55 14.13 -5.18
CA PHE A 524 6.86 13.02 -5.82
C PHE A 524 5.38 13.34 -6.02
N GLY A 525 4.75 12.65 -6.96
CA GLY A 525 3.29 12.65 -7.07
C GLY A 525 2.65 11.82 -5.97
N TYR A 526 1.50 12.26 -5.47
CA TYR A 526 0.76 11.60 -4.40
C TYR A 526 -0.65 11.18 -4.84
N SER A 527 -1.00 9.94 -4.49
CA SER A 527 -2.33 9.36 -4.61
C SER A 527 -2.51 8.33 -3.49
N GLU A 528 -3.59 8.39 -2.72
CA GLU A 528 -3.77 7.56 -1.52
C GLU A 528 -3.77 6.04 -1.81
N ASN A 529 -4.27 5.63 -2.97
CA ASN A 529 -4.27 4.22 -3.38
C ASN A 529 -2.89 3.73 -3.85
N PHE A 530 -1.98 4.68 -4.16
CA PHE A 530 -0.65 4.42 -4.71
C PHE A 530 0.44 5.17 -3.94
N ASP A 531 0.19 5.42 -2.65
CA ASP A 531 1.02 6.20 -1.72
C ASP A 531 2.37 5.55 -1.41
N TRP A 532 2.55 4.30 -1.84
CA TRP A 532 3.78 3.52 -1.80
C TRP A 532 4.75 3.81 -2.96
N LEU A 533 4.33 4.53 -4.00
CA LEU A 533 5.15 4.85 -5.17
C LEU A 533 5.98 6.13 -4.99
N PHE A 534 7.22 6.11 -5.50
CA PHE A 534 8.12 7.27 -5.53
C PHE A 534 8.36 7.73 -6.97
N VAL A 535 7.30 8.24 -7.62
CA VAL A 535 7.39 8.72 -9.01
C VAL A 535 7.44 10.25 -9.05
N PRO A 536 8.46 10.86 -9.68
CA PRO A 536 8.64 12.30 -9.65
C PRO A 536 7.50 13.06 -10.33
N ALA A 537 7.03 14.11 -9.68
CA ALA A 537 6.11 15.09 -10.26
C ALA A 537 6.76 16.47 -10.38
N GLU A 538 7.89 16.72 -9.70
CA GLU A 538 8.60 18.00 -9.71
C GLU A 538 10.12 17.80 -9.61
N HIS A 539 10.89 18.61 -10.32
CA HIS A 539 12.34 18.43 -10.52
C HIS A 539 13.18 19.70 -10.25
N ASN A 540 12.75 20.50 -9.27
CA ASN A 540 13.42 21.74 -8.85
C ASN A 540 14.46 21.54 -7.73
N GLY A 541 14.98 20.32 -7.56
CA GLY A 541 15.90 19.92 -6.50
C GLY A 541 17.37 20.21 -6.84
N ASN A 542 18.27 19.59 -6.10
CA ASN A 542 19.70 19.50 -6.44
C ASN A 542 20.25 18.12 -6.06
N THR A 543 21.54 17.88 -6.32
CA THR A 543 22.22 16.59 -6.08
C THR A 543 22.41 16.21 -4.61
N ALA A 544 21.99 17.06 -3.68
CA ALA A 544 22.02 16.79 -2.25
C ALA A 544 20.61 16.61 -1.66
N VAL A 545 19.69 17.53 -1.98
CA VAL A 545 18.37 17.65 -1.37
C VAL A 545 17.30 18.22 -2.33
N PRO A 546 16.01 17.91 -2.10
CA PRO A 546 15.52 16.98 -1.08
C PRO A 546 15.79 15.52 -1.45
N VAL A 547 15.83 15.16 -2.75
CA VAL A 547 16.04 13.78 -3.17
C VAL A 547 17.50 13.47 -3.51
N GLY A 548 18.17 14.35 -4.26
CA GLY A 548 19.54 14.13 -4.76
C GLY A 548 19.57 13.49 -6.15
N ASP A 549 18.57 12.67 -6.45
CA ASP A 549 18.55 11.85 -7.66
C ASP A 549 17.86 12.56 -8.84
N TYR A 550 18.21 12.14 -10.06
CA TYR A 550 17.70 12.71 -11.30
C TYR A 550 16.37 12.12 -11.76
N TYR A 551 15.69 12.90 -12.57
CA TYR A 551 14.50 12.52 -13.30
C TYR A 551 14.59 12.95 -14.76
N TRP A 552 14.01 12.18 -15.68
CA TRP A 552 13.96 12.50 -17.11
C TRP A 552 12.67 12.01 -17.78
N ASN A 553 11.96 12.90 -18.48
CA ASN A 553 10.76 12.58 -19.27
C ASN A 553 10.45 13.62 -20.37
N TYR A 554 10.76 13.32 -21.64
CA TYR A 554 10.56 14.26 -22.77
C TYR A 554 9.69 13.76 -23.91
N ASN A 555 9.33 12.49 -23.90
CA ASN A 555 8.90 11.83 -25.12
C ASN A 555 7.39 11.50 -25.07
N ALA A 556 6.62 11.90 -26.08
CA ALA A 556 5.17 11.74 -26.16
C ALA A 556 4.70 10.30 -26.46
N GLY A 557 3.53 9.90 -25.94
CA GLY A 557 2.98 8.54 -26.10
C GLY A 557 3.40 7.59 -24.98
N TRP A 558 3.26 6.29 -25.22
CA TRP A 558 3.56 5.26 -24.21
C TRP A 558 5.05 5.10 -23.95
N ARG A 559 5.43 5.13 -22.67
CA ARG A 559 6.81 5.02 -22.20
C ARG A 559 6.96 4.01 -21.06
N VAL A 560 8.16 3.47 -20.97
CA VAL A 560 8.57 2.49 -19.97
C VAL A 560 9.62 3.07 -19.04
N ALA A 561 9.74 2.50 -17.84
CA ALA A 561 10.61 3.02 -16.78
C ALA A 561 11.92 2.25 -16.66
N ARG A 562 13.02 2.98 -16.43
CA ARG A 562 14.29 2.44 -15.96
C ARG A 562 14.77 3.20 -14.72
N LEU A 563 15.49 2.49 -13.85
CA LEU A 563 15.89 2.95 -12.53
C LEU A 563 17.41 2.92 -12.34
N GLY A 564 17.93 3.87 -11.55
CA GLY A 564 19.16 3.70 -10.78
C GLY A 564 20.39 4.44 -11.29
N GLY A 565 20.43 4.81 -12.57
CA GLY A 565 21.63 5.36 -13.19
C GLY A 565 22.60 4.29 -13.70
N LYS A 566 23.51 4.68 -14.61
CA LYS A 566 24.61 3.83 -15.10
C LYS A 566 25.96 4.27 -14.55
N TRP A 567 26.99 3.51 -14.93
CA TRP A 567 28.40 3.68 -14.58
C TRP A 567 29.01 5.07 -14.73
N SER A 568 28.40 6.01 -15.47
CA SER A 568 28.96 7.34 -15.76
C SER A 568 28.09 8.51 -15.30
N ASP A 569 26.95 8.25 -14.66
CA ASP A 569 25.95 9.30 -14.38
C ASP A 569 26.33 10.15 -13.15
N GLY A 570 27.27 9.70 -12.33
CA GLY A 570 27.80 10.44 -11.19
C GLY A 570 26.76 10.74 -10.11
N LEU A 571 26.73 11.99 -9.64
CA LEU A 571 25.91 12.42 -8.50
C LEU A 571 24.41 12.43 -8.76
N ILE A 572 23.97 12.25 -10.01
CA ILE A 572 22.55 12.27 -10.37
C ILE A 572 21.92 10.86 -10.28
N SER A 573 22.73 9.81 -10.14
CA SER A 573 22.29 8.44 -9.88
C SER A 573 21.70 8.28 -8.48
N GLY A 574 21.01 7.17 -8.23
CA GLY A 574 20.55 6.83 -6.89
C GLY A 574 19.30 5.97 -6.91
N ALA A 575 18.86 5.56 -5.72
CA ALA A 575 17.75 4.63 -5.55
C ALA A 575 16.40 5.18 -6.05
N PHE A 576 16.28 6.49 -6.26
CA PHE A 576 15.10 7.21 -6.71
C PHE A 576 15.31 7.86 -8.09
N CYS A 577 16.42 7.54 -8.78
CA CYS A 577 16.74 8.07 -10.10
C CYS A 577 15.89 7.39 -11.18
N TRP A 578 15.01 8.15 -11.84
CA TRP A 578 14.01 7.62 -12.78
C TRP A 578 14.13 8.24 -14.17
N TYR A 579 14.25 7.39 -15.20
CA TYR A 579 14.07 7.79 -16.59
C TYR A 579 12.81 7.13 -17.13
N LEU A 580 11.85 7.95 -17.56
CA LEU A 580 10.49 7.57 -17.97
C LEU A 580 10.23 7.89 -19.45
N ASP A 581 11.27 7.97 -20.28
CA ASP A 581 11.22 8.52 -21.64
C ASP A 581 11.42 7.51 -22.76
N ASP A 582 11.77 6.27 -22.43
CA ASP A 582 12.08 5.22 -23.40
C ASP A 582 10.82 4.55 -23.95
N ALA A 583 10.82 4.23 -25.23
CA ALA A 583 9.80 3.37 -25.83
C ALA A 583 10.01 1.90 -25.40
N ALA A 584 8.96 1.09 -25.41
CA ALA A 584 9.04 -0.34 -25.08
C ALA A 584 10.03 -1.13 -25.94
N SER A 585 10.28 -0.67 -27.17
CA SER A 585 11.25 -1.27 -28.09
C SER A 585 12.71 -0.83 -27.85
N TYR A 586 12.96 0.07 -26.88
CA TYR A 586 14.29 0.59 -26.64
C TYR A 586 15.19 -0.47 -26.04
N ARG A 587 16.47 -0.41 -26.42
CA ARG A 587 17.55 -1.26 -25.92
C ARG A 587 18.84 -0.46 -25.98
N TYR A 588 19.72 -0.67 -25.02
CA TYR A 588 21.00 0.02 -25.03
C TYR A 588 22.05 -0.72 -24.21
N ARG A 589 23.34 -0.40 -24.48
CA ARG A 589 24.49 -1.03 -23.82
C ARG A 589 24.56 -0.79 -22.31
N SER A 590 23.85 0.24 -21.83
CA SER A 590 23.81 0.61 -20.42
C SER A 590 22.48 0.28 -19.77
N ILE A 591 21.72 -0.67 -20.33
CA ILE A 591 20.45 -1.10 -19.76
C ILE A 591 20.43 -2.63 -19.67
N GLY A 592 20.15 -3.13 -18.47
CA GLY A 592 19.92 -4.52 -18.16
C GLY A 592 18.61 -4.70 -17.38
N GLY A 593 18.55 -5.72 -16.54
CA GLY A 593 17.42 -5.93 -15.64
C GLY A 593 17.76 -6.87 -14.50
N ARG A 594 16.78 -7.15 -13.67
CA ARG A 594 16.91 -8.00 -12.47
C ARG A 594 15.75 -8.98 -12.42
N SER A 595 16.03 -10.20 -11.98
CA SER A 595 14.99 -11.20 -11.72
C SER A 595 14.47 -11.08 -10.28
N VAL A 596 13.19 -11.31 -10.07
CA VAL A 596 12.58 -11.49 -8.75
C VAL A 596 11.86 -12.84 -8.73
N TYR A 597 11.64 -13.38 -7.53
CA TYR A 597 10.78 -14.54 -7.35
C TYR A 597 9.66 -14.22 -6.35
N ILE A 598 8.41 -14.41 -6.80
CA ILE A 598 7.17 -14.15 -6.06
C ILE A 598 6.46 -15.50 -5.83
N PRO A 599 6.40 -16.00 -4.58
CA PRO A 599 5.89 -17.35 -4.28
C PRO A 599 4.47 -17.62 -4.78
N SER A 600 3.55 -16.69 -4.59
CA SER A 600 2.12 -16.83 -4.99
C SER A 600 1.92 -17.00 -6.49
N LYS A 601 2.78 -16.40 -7.34
CA LYS A 601 2.74 -16.59 -8.81
C LYS A 601 3.05 -18.04 -9.23
N LYS A 602 3.64 -18.85 -8.35
CA LYS A 602 3.81 -20.29 -8.59
C LYS A 602 2.50 -21.07 -8.45
N ALA A 603 1.63 -20.64 -7.53
CA ALA A 603 0.36 -21.30 -7.24
C ALA A 603 -0.76 -20.92 -8.21
N ALA A 604 -0.56 -19.88 -9.02
CA ALA A 604 -1.49 -19.36 -10.03
C ALA A 604 -1.50 -20.13 -11.36
#